data_AF-A0A354PB03-F1
#
_entry.id   AF-A0A354PB03-F1
#
_cell.length_a   1.000
_cell.length_b   1.000
_cell.length_c   1.000
_cell.angle_alpha   90.00
_cell.angle_beta   90.00
_cell.angle_gamma   90.00
#
_symmetry.space_group_name_H-M   'P 1'
#
loop_
_entity.id
_entity.type
_entity.pdbx_description
1 polymer ?
#
loop_
_entity_poly.entity_id
_entity_poly.type
_entity_poly.pdbx_seq_one_letter_code
_entity_poly.pdbx_strand_id
1 'polypeptide(L)'
;MAEVISIAKHLLPLLFGLLFAGPALAMMGAGQQRAIRPAVQPAISMEQFDMWIFQGLPGRGTGAREALESRVDLEILRISQAITLDDSQTDHLKLAGHGDIKRFFDRVERARRQFLAMQNRLERNNLNEAYQLAAPLQQELTLGLFGPNSLLKKTIAGTLDEQQSAAWVAEQERTARLRAERAVKLFIAQTQRQIPMTTAQRTRLAELLLDQIKSLHNNDQYTQYLLQYHLSEVAREELENLFDPMQMKAVDRSIQQGRAMVNMLKQRGLLNDQP
;
A
#
# COMPACT_ATOMS: atom_id res chain seq x y z
N MET A 1 7.47 33.69 9.11
CA MET A 1 6.97 32.88 7.97
C MET A 1 8.10 32.64 6.98
N ALA A 2 8.99 31.72 7.35
CA ALA A 2 10.03 31.12 6.50
C ALA A 2 10.59 29.93 7.30
N GLU A 3 11.03 28.88 6.61
CA GLU A 3 11.61 27.62 7.11
C GLU A 3 10.63 26.46 7.42
N VAL A 4 10.21 25.76 6.36
CA VAL A 4 9.99 24.30 6.41
C VAL A 4 10.46 23.68 5.08
N ILE A 5 11.74 23.35 4.97
CA ILE A 5 12.25 22.43 3.94
C ILE A 5 13.41 21.64 4.57
N SER A 6 13.23 20.32 4.76
CA SER A 6 14.26 19.28 4.55
C SER A 6 13.95 17.99 5.32
N ILE A 7 12.99 17.19 4.83
CA ILE A 7 12.96 15.75 5.14
C ILE A 7 12.55 14.99 3.85
N ALA A 8 13.49 14.80 2.95
CA ALA A 8 13.35 13.88 1.80
C ALA A 8 14.73 13.47 1.26
N LYS A 9 15.50 12.68 2.04
CA LYS A 9 16.83 12.19 1.61
C LYS A 9 17.07 10.68 1.75
N HIS A 10 16.08 9.85 2.05
CA HIS A 10 16.26 8.40 2.10
C HIS A 10 15.25 7.66 1.21
N LEU A 11 15.44 7.79 -0.10
CA LEU A 11 14.99 6.81 -1.08
C LEU A 11 16.24 6.10 -1.61
N LEU A 12 16.31 4.79 -1.37
CA LEU A 12 17.31 3.88 -1.94
C LEU A 12 17.28 3.95 -3.47
N PRO A 13 18.45 3.98 -4.16
CA PRO A 13 18.50 3.62 -5.57
C PRO A 13 18.68 2.11 -5.72
N LEU A 14 17.65 1.42 -6.22
CA LEU A 14 17.82 0.20 -7.01
C LEU A 14 18.13 0.65 -8.44
N LEU A 15 19.41 0.90 -8.73
CA LEU A 15 19.91 1.16 -10.08
C LEU A 15 20.93 0.08 -10.46
N PHE A 16 20.41 -0.92 -11.17
CA PHE A 16 21.17 -1.87 -11.94
C PHE A 16 21.76 -1.18 -13.18
N GLY A 17 23.07 -1.32 -13.39
CA GLY A 17 23.71 -1.39 -14.70
C GLY A 17 23.64 -0.18 -15.64
N LEU A 18 24.68 0.67 -15.61
CA LEU A 18 25.09 1.45 -16.78
C LEU A 18 26.61 1.37 -16.91
N LEU A 19 27.06 0.61 -17.92
CA LEU A 19 28.44 0.54 -18.39
C LEU A 19 28.92 1.93 -18.78
N PHE A 20 29.91 2.47 -18.06
CA PHE A 20 30.81 3.50 -18.60
C PHE A 20 32.08 2.81 -19.08
N ALA A 21 32.23 2.72 -20.41
CA ALA A 21 33.50 2.42 -21.05
C ALA A 21 34.30 3.74 -21.16
N GLY A 22 35.31 3.93 -20.31
CA GLY A 22 36.27 5.02 -20.38
C GLY A 22 37.67 4.51 -20.76
N PRO A 23 38.50 5.31 -21.46
CA PRO A 23 39.80 4.87 -21.94
C PRO A 23 40.85 4.87 -20.82
N ALA A 24 41.66 3.81 -20.82
CA ALA A 24 42.71 3.55 -19.84
C ALA A 24 43.91 4.50 -20.03
N LEU A 25 44.27 5.23 -18.98
CA LEU A 25 45.58 5.87 -18.84
C LEU A 25 46.38 5.08 -17.81
N ALA A 26 47.41 4.36 -18.27
CA ALA A 26 48.30 3.56 -17.44
C ALA A 26 49.38 4.44 -16.80
N MET A 27 49.32 4.62 -15.49
CA MET A 27 50.41 5.14 -14.67
C MET A 27 50.83 4.03 -13.70
N MET A 28 51.95 3.38 -14.01
CA MET A 28 52.58 2.35 -13.17
C MET A 28 53.22 2.99 -11.94
N GLY A 29 52.48 3.00 -10.82
CA GLY A 29 53.03 3.19 -9.49
C GLY A 29 53.11 1.83 -8.79
N ALA A 30 54.32 1.35 -8.50
CA ALA A 30 54.59 0.19 -7.65
C ALA A 30 54.21 0.50 -6.20
N GLY A 31 52.90 0.56 -5.92
CA GLY A 31 52.34 0.77 -4.59
C GLY A 31 52.09 -0.56 -3.88
N GLN A 32 52.59 -0.68 -2.66
CA GLN A 32 52.40 -1.81 -1.75
C GLN A 32 50.95 -2.33 -1.75
N GLN A 33 50.76 -3.56 -2.21
CA GLN A 33 49.54 -4.34 -1.99
C GLN A 33 49.41 -4.64 -0.49
N ARG A 34 48.78 -3.73 0.25
CA ARG A 34 48.29 -4.04 1.60
C ARG A 34 47.21 -5.10 1.44
N ALA A 35 47.44 -6.29 1.99
CA ALA A 35 46.44 -7.34 2.07
C ALA A 35 45.21 -6.80 2.81
N ILE A 36 44.18 -6.42 2.06
CA ILE A 36 42.89 -6.03 2.61
C ILE A 36 42.30 -7.31 3.18
N ARG A 37 42.29 -7.45 4.51
CA ARG A 37 41.57 -8.54 5.16
C ARG A 37 40.10 -8.42 4.79
N PRO A 38 39.46 -9.48 4.28
CA PRO A 38 38.04 -9.42 3.95
C PRO A 38 37.27 -9.10 5.23
N ALA A 39 36.58 -7.97 5.25
CA ALA A 39 35.70 -7.60 6.36
C ALA A 39 34.68 -8.72 6.54
N VAL A 40 34.60 -9.29 7.75
CA VAL A 40 33.55 -10.22 8.13
C VAL A 40 32.24 -9.45 8.06
N GLN A 41 31.35 -9.83 7.13
CA GLN A 41 30.04 -9.20 7.05
C GLN A 41 29.27 -9.55 8.34
N PRO A 42 28.62 -8.56 8.98
CA PRO A 42 27.87 -8.80 10.20
C PRO A 42 26.71 -9.76 9.92
N ALA A 43 26.58 -10.80 10.74
CA ALA A 43 25.41 -11.67 10.74
C ALA A 43 24.15 -10.82 11.07
N ILE A 44 23.01 -11.14 10.45
CA ILE A 44 21.74 -10.47 10.74
C ILE A 44 21.41 -10.69 12.22
N SER A 45 21.15 -9.60 12.95
CA SER A 45 20.66 -9.66 14.33
C SER A 45 19.14 -9.86 14.37
N MET A 46 18.62 -10.38 15.49
CA MET A 46 17.16 -10.45 15.71
C MET A 46 16.49 -9.09 15.53
N GLU A 47 17.17 -8.02 15.97
CA GLU A 47 16.69 -6.65 15.83
C GLU A 47 16.55 -6.22 14.36
N GLN A 48 17.48 -6.63 13.50
CA GLN A 48 17.40 -6.36 12.07
C GLN A 48 16.28 -7.19 11.40
N PHE A 49 16.07 -8.43 11.82
CA PHE A 49 14.96 -9.26 11.38
C PHE A 49 13.60 -8.63 11.74
N ASP A 50 13.46 -8.16 12.99
CA ASP A 50 12.26 -7.45 13.44
C ASP A 50 12.03 -6.16 12.65
N MET A 51 13.09 -5.43 12.30
CA MET A 51 12.98 -4.22 11.49
C MET A 51 12.40 -4.49 10.10
N TRP A 52 12.63 -5.67 9.53
CA TRP A 52 11.99 -6.06 8.27
C TRP A 52 10.49 -6.29 8.42
N ILE A 53 10.07 -6.88 9.55
CA ILE A 53 8.66 -7.15 9.82
C ILE A 53 7.92 -5.84 10.12
N PHE A 54 8.41 -5.05 11.07
CA PHE A 54 7.71 -3.89 11.64
C PHE A 54 8.04 -2.57 10.92
N GLN A 55 8.46 -2.62 9.67
CA GLN A 55 8.83 -1.42 8.92
C GLN A 55 7.66 -0.42 8.87
N GLY A 56 7.91 0.82 9.34
CA GLY A 56 6.90 1.89 9.33
C GLY A 56 6.04 1.99 10.60
N LEU A 57 6.24 1.12 11.59
CA LEU A 57 5.66 1.29 12.93
C LEU A 57 6.65 1.97 13.88
N PRO A 58 6.17 2.79 14.83
CA PRO A 58 7.03 3.37 15.85
C PRO A 58 7.48 2.29 16.85
N GLY A 59 8.77 2.27 17.15
CA GLY A 59 9.35 1.34 18.10
C GLY A 59 9.47 -0.10 17.58
N ARG A 60 10.16 -0.95 18.35
CA ARG A 60 10.38 -2.37 18.06
C ARG A 60 9.63 -3.21 19.08
N GLY A 61 9.03 -4.32 18.66
CA GLY A 61 8.33 -5.23 19.57
C GLY A 61 7.14 -4.57 20.29
N THR A 62 7.34 -4.12 21.53
CA THR A 62 6.29 -3.53 22.38
C THR A 62 5.68 -2.26 21.77
N GLY A 63 6.50 -1.35 21.23
CA GLY A 63 6.00 -0.14 20.58
C GLY A 63 5.13 -0.43 19.35
N ALA A 64 5.48 -1.47 18.58
CA ALA A 64 4.65 -1.91 17.45
C ALA A 64 3.31 -2.47 17.91
N ARG A 65 3.27 -3.14 19.08
CA ARG A 65 2.03 -3.65 19.67
C ARG A 65 1.12 -2.51 20.13
N GLU A 66 1.65 -1.57 20.90
CA GLU A 66 0.91 -0.39 21.36
C GLU A 66 0.36 0.43 20.18
N ALA A 67 1.14 0.56 19.11
CA ALA A 67 0.69 1.21 17.87
C ALA A 67 -0.47 0.47 17.20
N LEU A 68 -0.47 -0.87 17.23
CA LEU A 68 -1.57 -1.68 16.70
C LEU A 68 -2.81 -1.64 17.59
N GLU A 69 -2.64 -1.62 18.92
CA GLU A 69 -3.73 -1.46 19.89
C GLU A 69 -4.40 -0.09 19.70
N SER A 70 -3.61 0.98 19.55
CA SER A 70 -4.12 2.32 19.21
C SER A 70 -4.91 2.33 17.89
N ARG A 71 -4.53 1.50 16.91
CA ARG A 71 -5.29 1.37 15.65
C ARG A 71 -6.61 0.64 15.83
N VAL A 72 -6.71 -0.30 16.77
CA VAL A 72 -8.00 -0.93 17.15
C VAL A 72 -8.94 0.14 17.70
N ASP A 73 -8.44 0.95 18.64
CA ASP A 73 -9.24 2.02 19.25
C ASP A 73 -9.73 3.03 18.20
N LEU A 74 -8.86 3.44 17.27
CA LEU A 74 -9.25 4.33 16.17
C LEU A 74 -10.27 3.70 15.22
N GLU A 75 -10.17 2.40 14.94
CA GLU A 75 -11.15 1.72 14.09
C GLU A 75 -12.52 1.61 14.77
N ILE A 76 -12.54 1.34 16.08
CA ILE A 76 -13.77 1.33 16.88
C ILE A 76 -14.37 2.73 16.97
N LEU A 77 -13.55 3.76 17.18
CA LEU A 77 -14.00 5.16 17.17
C LEU A 77 -14.60 5.54 15.81
N ARG A 78 -14.03 5.04 14.71
CA ARG A 78 -14.59 5.26 13.35
C ARG A 78 -15.94 4.59 13.18
N ILE A 79 -16.14 3.40 13.75
CA ILE A 79 -17.45 2.72 13.76
C ILE A 79 -18.43 3.52 14.63
N SER A 80 -18.00 3.98 15.80
CA SER A 80 -18.87 4.71 16.73
C SER A 80 -19.31 6.10 16.22
N GLN A 81 -18.58 6.67 15.25
CA GLN A 81 -18.98 7.88 14.54
C GLN A 81 -20.10 7.64 13.52
N ALA A 82 -20.23 6.42 13.02
CA ALA A 82 -21.26 6.02 12.07
C ALA A 82 -22.54 5.55 12.77
N ILE A 83 -22.36 4.85 13.88
CA ILE A 83 -23.43 4.21 14.65
C ILE A 83 -23.15 4.31 16.15
N THR A 84 -24.19 4.45 16.97
CA THR A 84 -24.03 4.41 18.43
C THR A 84 -23.76 2.98 18.86
N LEU A 85 -22.62 2.72 19.50
CA LEU A 85 -22.30 1.44 20.13
C LEU A 85 -22.60 1.53 21.63
N ASP A 86 -23.11 0.46 22.21
CA ASP A 86 -23.14 0.31 23.67
C ASP A 86 -21.78 -0.21 24.21
N ASP A 87 -21.66 -0.26 25.53
CA ASP A 87 -20.41 -0.69 26.20
C ASP A 87 -20.09 -2.16 25.89
N SER A 88 -21.10 -3.04 25.84
CA SER A 88 -20.94 -4.47 25.56
C SER A 88 -20.44 -4.70 24.13
N GLN A 89 -21.04 -4.01 23.16
CA GLN A 89 -20.62 -4.03 21.76
C GLN A 89 -19.19 -3.51 21.61
N THR A 90 -18.86 -2.41 22.29
CA THR A 90 -17.51 -1.83 22.28
C THR A 90 -16.47 -2.82 22.83
N ASP A 91 -16.76 -3.47 23.94
CA ASP A 91 -15.87 -4.46 24.57
C ASP A 91 -15.68 -5.70 23.69
N HIS A 92 -16.74 -6.19 23.04
CA HIS A 92 -16.66 -7.28 22.08
C HIS A 92 -15.76 -6.95 20.88
N LEU A 93 -15.90 -5.74 20.33
CA LEU A 93 -15.06 -5.28 19.22
C LEU A 93 -13.59 -5.13 19.65
N LYS A 94 -13.32 -4.56 20.84
CA LYS A 94 -11.97 -4.47 21.40
C LYS A 94 -11.34 -5.83 21.57
N LEU A 95 -12.08 -6.79 22.15
CA LEU A 95 -11.60 -8.15 22.33
C LEU A 95 -11.26 -8.83 21.00
N ALA A 96 -12.10 -8.64 19.98
CA ALA A 96 -11.84 -9.18 18.64
C ALA A 96 -10.59 -8.54 18.00
N GLY A 97 -10.43 -7.22 18.09
CA GLY A 97 -9.23 -6.51 17.62
C GLY A 97 -7.95 -6.96 18.33
N HIS A 98 -7.99 -7.10 19.66
CA HIS A 98 -6.88 -7.67 20.43
C HIS A 98 -6.58 -9.12 20.05
N GLY A 99 -7.61 -9.91 19.72
CA GLY A 99 -7.47 -11.25 19.16
C GLY A 99 -6.69 -11.26 17.85
N ASP A 100 -6.99 -10.34 16.93
CA ASP A 100 -6.25 -10.18 15.66
C ASP A 100 -4.77 -9.83 15.91
N ILE A 101 -4.50 -8.88 16.82
CA ILE A 101 -3.14 -8.51 17.23
C ILE A 101 -2.40 -9.71 17.81
N LYS A 102 -3.00 -10.43 18.75
CA LYS A 102 -2.40 -11.62 19.35
C LYS A 102 -2.07 -12.67 18.28
N ARG A 103 -2.99 -12.98 17.38
CA ARG A 103 -2.76 -13.96 16.30
C ARG A 103 -1.59 -13.56 15.40
N PHE A 104 -1.45 -12.26 15.11
CA PHE A 104 -0.31 -11.73 14.38
C PHE A 104 1.00 -11.91 15.13
N PHE A 105 1.08 -11.48 16.40
CA PHE A 105 2.29 -11.66 17.20
C PHE A 105 2.65 -13.13 17.43
N ASP A 106 1.66 -14.03 17.55
CA ASP A 106 1.91 -15.47 17.62
C ASP A 106 2.60 -16.00 16.34
N ARG A 107 2.31 -15.41 15.16
CA ARG A 107 3.03 -15.70 13.90
C ARG A 107 4.42 -15.10 13.89
N VAL A 108 4.59 -13.86 14.37
CA VAL A 108 5.90 -13.21 14.51
C VAL A 108 6.81 -14.05 15.40
N GLU A 109 6.32 -14.52 16.56
CA GLU A 109 7.09 -15.36 17.47
C GLU A 109 7.49 -16.71 16.84
N ARG A 110 6.63 -17.29 16.01
CA ARG A 110 7.00 -18.48 15.22
C ARG A 110 8.13 -18.18 14.24
N ALA A 111 8.04 -17.08 13.51
CA ALA A 111 9.07 -16.66 12.56
C ALA A 111 10.40 -16.34 13.26
N ARG A 112 10.37 -15.69 14.43
CA ARG A 112 11.56 -15.43 15.27
C ARG A 112 12.25 -16.72 15.70
N ARG A 113 11.49 -17.73 16.16
CA ARG A 113 12.06 -19.04 16.51
C ARG A 113 12.69 -19.74 15.31
N GLN A 114 12.06 -19.69 14.14
CA GLN A 114 12.63 -20.24 12.90
C GLN A 114 13.92 -19.50 12.52
N PHE A 115 13.93 -18.18 12.60
CA PHE A 115 15.12 -17.36 12.36
C PHE A 115 16.28 -17.73 13.29
N LEU A 116 16.05 -17.88 14.60
CA LEU A 116 17.08 -18.30 15.57
C LEU A 116 17.62 -19.71 15.27
N ALA A 117 16.75 -20.64 14.91
CA ALA A 117 17.16 -22.00 14.56
C ALA A 117 18.05 -22.03 13.30
N MET A 118 17.80 -21.14 12.35
CA MET A 118 18.65 -20.96 11.16
C MET A 118 19.94 -20.21 11.49
N GLN A 119 19.96 -19.36 12.53
CA GLN A 119 21.10 -18.50 12.88
C GLN A 119 22.43 -19.25 13.01
N ASN A 120 22.37 -20.44 13.62
CA ASN A 120 23.53 -21.32 13.81
C ASN A 120 24.06 -21.95 12.51
N ARG A 121 23.31 -21.84 11.41
CA ARG A 121 23.62 -22.38 10.08
C ARG A 121 23.82 -21.29 9.03
N LEU A 122 23.76 -20.00 9.41
CA LEU A 122 23.83 -18.87 8.47
C LEU A 122 25.25 -18.68 7.92
N GLU A 123 25.61 -19.48 6.93
CA GLU A 123 26.55 -19.05 5.91
C GLU A 123 25.85 -18.03 4.99
N ARG A 124 26.64 -17.22 4.26
CA ARG A 124 26.20 -16.01 3.51
C ARG A 124 24.97 -16.17 2.60
N ASN A 125 24.57 -17.40 2.26
CA ASN A 125 23.44 -17.69 1.36
C ASN A 125 22.05 -17.61 2.04
N ASN A 126 21.96 -17.55 3.37
CA ASN A 126 20.68 -17.66 4.08
C ASN A 126 19.97 -16.33 4.37
N LEU A 127 20.50 -15.19 3.90
CA LEU A 127 19.81 -13.88 4.01
C LEU A 127 18.43 -13.91 3.32
N ASN A 128 18.36 -14.62 2.18
CA ASN A 128 17.13 -14.75 1.41
C ASN A 128 16.06 -15.55 2.17
N GLU A 129 16.44 -16.61 2.89
CA GLU A 129 15.50 -17.42 3.70
C GLU A 129 14.93 -16.60 4.86
N ALA A 130 15.79 -15.84 5.56
CA ALA A 130 15.33 -14.94 6.61
C ALA A 130 14.35 -13.88 6.08
N TYR A 131 14.64 -13.29 4.92
CA TYR A 131 13.73 -12.33 4.29
C TYR A 131 12.39 -12.96 3.89
N GLN A 132 12.40 -14.19 3.36
CA GLN A 132 11.18 -14.93 3.01
C GLN A 132 10.28 -15.22 4.21
N LEU A 133 10.84 -15.35 5.42
CA LEU A 133 10.05 -15.46 6.65
C LEU A 133 9.40 -14.12 7.06
N ALA A 134 10.13 -13.02 6.90
CA ALA A 134 9.67 -11.69 7.32
C ALA A 134 8.63 -11.09 6.35
N ALA A 135 8.82 -11.29 5.04
CA ALA A 135 8.07 -10.61 3.99
C ALA A 135 6.53 -10.79 4.08
N PRO A 136 5.97 -11.99 4.36
CA PRO A 136 4.52 -12.13 4.49
C PRO A 136 3.94 -11.35 5.68
N LEU A 137 4.67 -11.26 6.79
CA LEU A 137 4.25 -10.52 7.99
C LEU A 137 4.30 -9.01 7.75
N GLN A 138 5.35 -8.55 7.05
CA GLN A 138 5.45 -7.16 6.59
C GLN A 138 4.30 -6.80 5.64
N GLN A 139 3.98 -7.69 4.70
CA GLN A 139 2.89 -7.49 3.74
C GLN A 139 1.54 -7.41 4.47
N GLU A 140 1.31 -8.25 5.47
CA GLU A 140 0.11 -8.22 6.29
C GLU A 140 -0.04 -6.87 7.03
N LEU A 141 1.05 -6.34 7.61
CA LEU A 141 1.02 -5.01 8.24
C LEU A 141 0.77 -3.88 7.23
N THR A 142 1.32 -4.00 6.03
CA THR A 142 1.18 -3.01 4.95
C THR A 142 -0.25 -2.97 4.42
N LEU A 143 -0.88 -4.14 4.23
CA LEU A 143 -2.28 -4.25 3.82
C LEU A 143 -3.25 -3.85 4.95
N GLY A 144 -2.79 -3.91 6.20
CA GLY A 144 -3.55 -3.62 7.39
C GLY A 144 -4.08 -4.90 8.03
N LEU A 145 -3.92 -5.01 9.36
CA LEU A 145 -4.28 -6.21 10.11
C LEU A 145 -5.80 -6.45 10.19
N PHE A 146 -6.59 -5.39 10.04
CA PHE A 146 -8.05 -5.41 10.22
C PHE A 146 -8.81 -5.47 8.88
N GLY A 147 -8.32 -6.30 7.95
CA GLY A 147 -8.96 -6.54 6.67
C GLY A 147 -10.24 -7.40 6.76
N PRO A 148 -10.92 -7.69 5.65
CA PRO A 148 -12.23 -8.39 5.64
C PRO A 148 -12.25 -9.74 6.37
N ASN A 149 -11.10 -10.41 6.46
CA ASN A 149 -10.96 -11.72 7.10
C ASN A 149 -10.58 -11.66 8.59
N SER A 150 -10.37 -10.47 9.15
CA SER A 150 -10.00 -10.28 10.55
C SER A 150 -11.15 -10.64 11.50
N LEU A 151 -10.83 -11.00 12.74
CA LEU A 151 -11.81 -11.23 13.80
C LEU A 151 -12.63 -9.96 14.02
N LEU A 152 -11.99 -8.78 14.12
CA LEU A 152 -12.69 -7.51 14.28
C LEU A 152 -13.79 -7.33 13.21
N LYS A 153 -13.46 -7.51 11.92
CA LYS A 153 -14.44 -7.36 10.83
C LYS A 153 -15.58 -8.37 10.89
N LYS A 154 -15.29 -9.62 11.25
CA LYS A 154 -16.31 -10.66 11.41
C LYS A 154 -17.20 -10.42 12.61
N THR A 155 -16.62 -9.95 13.71
CA THR A 155 -17.34 -9.64 14.95
C THR A 155 -18.30 -8.47 14.76
N ILE A 156 -17.95 -7.45 13.96
CA ILE A 156 -18.89 -6.35 13.62
C ILE A 156 -20.22 -6.92 13.11
N ALA A 157 -20.20 -7.82 12.13
CA ALA A 157 -21.42 -8.37 11.53
C ALA A 157 -22.30 -9.14 12.53
N GLY A 158 -21.71 -9.74 13.58
CA GLY A 158 -22.45 -10.47 14.62
C GLY A 158 -22.74 -9.67 15.90
N THR A 159 -22.21 -8.45 16.03
CA THR A 159 -22.35 -7.61 17.24
C THR A 159 -23.39 -6.52 17.05
N LEU A 160 -23.54 -6.03 15.82
CA LEU A 160 -24.49 -4.98 15.49
C LEU A 160 -25.91 -5.54 15.34
N ASP A 161 -26.90 -4.78 15.78
CA ASP A 161 -28.29 -5.04 15.41
C ASP A 161 -28.55 -4.71 13.93
N GLU A 162 -29.76 -5.03 13.44
CA GLU A 162 -30.13 -4.82 12.04
C GLU A 162 -30.05 -3.35 11.62
N GLN A 163 -30.47 -2.42 12.47
CA GLN A 163 -30.48 -0.99 12.19
C GLN A 163 -29.05 -0.43 12.13
N GLN A 164 -28.22 -0.79 13.12
CA GLN A 164 -26.80 -0.44 13.17
C GLN A 164 -26.04 -1.03 11.97
N SER A 165 -26.31 -2.28 11.61
CA SER A 165 -25.68 -2.95 10.46
C SER A 165 -26.00 -2.21 9.15
N ALA A 166 -27.28 -1.88 8.91
CA ALA A 166 -27.70 -1.13 7.74
C ALA A 166 -27.05 0.27 7.68
N ALA A 167 -27.03 0.99 8.79
CA ALA A 167 -26.40 2.31 8.89
C ALA A 167 -24.88 2.24 8.64
N TRP A 168 -24.22 1.21 9.17
CA TRP A 168 -22.79 0.98 8.95
C TRP A 168 -22.46 0.70 7.48
N VAL A 169 -23.25 -0.15 6.81
CA VAL A 169 -23.08 -0.42 5.37
C VAL A 169 -23.26 0.85 4.55
N ALA A 170 -24.31 1.63 4.82
CA ALA A 170 -24.57 2.89 4.13
C ALA A 170 -23.42 3.90 4.32
N GLU A 171 -22.85 3.99 5.52
CA GLU A 171 -21.70 4.86 5.81
C GLU A 171 -20.43 4.41 5.07
N GLN A 172 -20.21 3.10 4.98
CA GLN A 172 -19.08 2.53 4.25
C GLN A 172 -19.18 2.83 2.75
N GLU A 173 -20.37 2.66 2.16
CA GLU A 173 -20.66 3.02 0.77
C GLU A 173 -20.48 4.53 0.53
N ARG A 174 -21.03 5.37 1.41
CA ARG A 174 -20.89 6.83 1.34
C ARG A 174 -19.42 7.25 1.35
N THR A 175 -18.63 6.69 2.26
CA THR A 175 -17.20 6.98 2.38
C THR A 175 -16.43 6.49 1.14
N ALA A 176 -16.75 5.30 0.62
CA ALA A 176 -16.15 4.77 -0.60
C ALA A 176 -16.43 5.68 -1.81
N ARG A 177 -17.67 6.14 -1.96
CA ARG A 177 -18.07 7.08 -3.02
C ARG A 177 -17.32 8.41 -2.92
N LEU A 178 -17.27 9.03 -1.73
CA LEU A 178 -16.54 10.29 -1.54
C LEU A 178 -15.04 10.15 -1.85
N ARG A 179 -14.46 8.98 -1.57
CA ARG A 179 -13.08 8.68 -1.94
C ARG A 179 -12.91 8.59 -3.45
N ALA A 180 -13.79 7.87 -4.13
CA ALA A 180 -13.80 7.79 -5.59
C ALA A 180 -13.89 9.18 -6.22
N GLU A 181 -14.82 10.01 -5.76
CA GLU A 181 -14.98 11.39 -6.24
C GLU A 181 -13.72 12.24 -6.06
N ARG A 182 -13.05 12.14 -4.91
CA ARG A 182 -11.78 12.87 -4.65
C ARG A 182 -10.67 12.38 -5.58
N ALA A 183 -10.51 11.08 -5.73
CA ALA A 183 -9.48 10.49 -6.59
C ALA A 183 -9.68 10.87 -8.06
N VAL A 184 -10.93 10.79 -8.55
CA VAL A 184 -11.30 11.21 -9.92
C VAL A 184 -11.01 12.70 -10.13
N LYS A 185 -11.40 13.57 -9.18
CA LYS A 185 -11.10 15.02 -9.26
C LYS A 185 -9.60 15.30 -9.34
N LEU A 186 -8.79 14.61 -8.53
CA LEU A 186 -7.33 14.75 -8.55
C LEU A 186 -6.74 14.27 -9.87
N PHE A 187 -7.21 13.13 -10.39
CA PHE A 187 -6.78 12.58 -11.67
C PHE A 187 -7.11 13.52 -12.84
N ILE A 188 -8.31 14.09 -12.87
CA ILE A 188 -8.72 15.07 -13.88
C ILE A 188 -7.84 16.32 -13.78
N ALA A 189 -7.57 16.83 -12.58
CA ALA A 189 -6.70 17.98 -12.39
C ALA A 189 -5.25 17.72 -12.86
N GLN A 190 -4.73 16.50 -12.67
CA GLN A 190 -3.42 16.09 -13.19
C GLN A 190 -3.42 15.97 -14.72
N THR A 191 -4.44 15.32 -15.28
CA THR A 191 -4.61 15.19 -16.74
C THR A 191 -4.75 16.56 -17.42
N GLN A 192 -5.44 17.50 -16.78
CA GLN A 192 -5.62 18.86 -17.31
C GLN A 192 -4.31 19.61 -17.53
N ARG A 193 -3.26 19.30 -16.75
CA ARG A 193 -1.93 19.90 -16.92
C ARG A 193 -1.26 19.47 -18.22
N GLN A 194 -1.66 18.32 -18.77
CA GLN A 194 -1.15 17.77 -20.02
C GLN A 194 -2.07 18.09 -21.20
N ILE A 195 -3.38 18.19 -20.93
CA ILE A 195 -4.42 18.38 -21.93
C ILE A 195 -5.38 19.45 -21.42
N PRO A 196 -5.40 20.67 -22.00
CA PRO A 196 -6.39 21.67 -21.63
C PRO A 196 -7.81 21.13 -21.81
N MET A 197 -8.66 21.25 -20.79
CA MET A 197 -10.05 20.76 -20.80
C MET A 197 -11.02 21.88 -20.42
N THR A 198 -12.17 21.94 -21.08
CA THR A 198 -13.29 22.81 -20.68
C THR A 198 -13.94 22.32 -19.39
N THR A 199 -14.77 23.15 -18.75
CA THR A 199 -15.53 22.73 -17.57
C THR A 199 -16.49 21.59 -17.88
N ALA A 200 -17.19 21.64 -19.02
CA ALA A 200 -18.07 20.57 -19.46
C ALA A 200 -17.32 19.25 -19.67
N GLN A 201 -16.12 19.30 -20.26
CA GLN A 201 -15.28 18.12 -20.46
C GLN A 201 -14.89 17.47 -19.13
N ARG A 202 -14.48 18.27 -18.14
CA ARG A 202 -14.10 17.77 -16.82
C ARG A 202 -15.27 17.13 -16.07
N THR A 203 -16.43 17.77 -16.10
CA THR A 203 -17.63 17.23 -15.45
C THR A 203 -18.03 15.90 -16.08
N ARG A 204 -18.12 15.84 -17.41
CA ARG A 204 -18.53 14.62 -18.11
C ARG A 204 -17.51 13.49 -17.95
N LEU A 205 -16.19 13.77 -18.00
CA LEU A 205 -15.17 12.77 -17.71
C LEU A 205 -15.29 12.22 -16.27
N ALA A 206 -15.61 13.08 -15.31
CA ALA A 206 -15.77 12.66 -13.92
C ALA A 206 -16.96 11.70 -13.75
N GLU A 207 -18.10 12.01 -14.38
CA GLU A 207 -19.28 11.13 -14.40
C GLU A 207 -18.93 9.77 -15.00
N LEU A 208 -18.34 9.76 -16.20
CA LEU A 208 -17.94 8.52 -16.89
C LEU A 208 -17.03 7.66 -16.03
N LEU A 209 -16.03 8.25 -15.36
CA LEU A 209 -15.13 7.50 -14.49
C LEU A 209 -15.83 6.99 -13.22
N LEU A 210 -16.69 7.80 -12.60
CA LEU A 210 -17.41 7.38 -11.39
C LEU A 210 -18.38 6.24 -11.67
N ASP A 211 -18.99 6.21 -12.86
CA ASP A 211 -19.86 5.11 -13.30
C ASP A 211 -19.09 3.78 -13.46
N GLN A 212 -17.79 3.83 -13.77
CA GLN A 212 -16.93 2.65 -13.88
C GLN A 212 -16.34 2.18 -12.55
N ILE A 213 -16.31 3.04 -11.52
CA ILE A 213 -15.62 2.76 -10.26
C ILE A 213 -16.62 2.24 -9.23
N LYS A 214 -16.62 0.93 -8.99
CA LYS A 214 -17.43 0.31 -7.92
C LYS A 214 -16.90 0.65 -6.53
N SER A 215 -15.57 0.63 -6.34
CA SER A 215 -14.94 1.01 -5.07
C SER A 215 -13.45 1.34 -5.26
N LEU A 216 -12.93 2.25 -4.43
CA LEU A 216 -11.49 2.52 -4.31
C LEU A 216 -11.00 2.16 -2.90
N HIS A 217 -9.89 1.44 -2.83
CA HIS A 217 -9.23 1.06 -1.59
C HIS A 217 -8.48 2.26 -0.96
N ASN A 218 -8.30 2.21 0.37
CA ASN A 218 -7.99 3.39 1.20
C ASN A 218 -6.60 4.02 1.02
N ASN A 219 -5.64 3.35 0.40
CA ASN A 219 -4.24 3.77 0.50
C ASN A 219 -3.38 3.33 -0.68
N ASP A 220 -3.91 3.45 -1.89
CA ASP A 220 -3.25 2.85 -3.01
C ASP A 220 -2.39 3.85 -3.80
N GLN A 221 -1.07 3.68 -3.70
CA GLN A 221 -0.09 4.30 -4.60
C GLN A 221 -0.39 4.03 -6.09
N TYR A 222 -1.18 3.00 -6.38
CA TYR A 222 -1.63 2.63 -7.73
C TYR A 222 -2.99 3.24 -8.11
N THR A 223 -3.58 4.12 -7.28
CA THR A 223 -4.86 4.80 -7.60
C THR A 223 -4.85 5.44 -8.99
N GLN A 224 -3.73 6.08 -9.38
CA GLN A 224 -3.59 6.68 -10.70
C GLN A 224 -3.70 5.65 -11.83
N TYR A 225 -3.03 4.50 -11.71
CA TYR A 225 -3.11 3.43 -12.70
C TYR A 225 -4.49 2.77 -12.74
N LEU A 226 -5.15 2.67 -11.59
CA LEU A 226 -6.51 2.15 -11.49
C LEU A 226 -7.51 3.06 -12.23
N LEU A 227 -7.39 4.37 -12.06
CA LEU A 227 -8.20 5.35 -12.81
C LEU A 227 -7.89 5.35 -14.30
N GLN A 228 -6.64 5.17 -14.70
CA GLN A 228 -6.25 4.98 -16.12
C GLN A 228 -6.85 3.70 -16.70
N TYR A 229 -6.90 2.62 -15.91
CA TYR A 229 -7.58 1.39 -16.30
C TYR A 229 -9.08 1.62 -16.48
N HIS A 230 -9.76 2.24 -15.51
CA HIS A 230 -11.19 2.56 -15.65
C HIS A 230 -11.47 3.50 -16.82
N LEU A 231 -10.57 4.43 -17.12
CA LEU A 231 -10.64 5.25 -18.34
C LEU A 231 -10.60 4.40 -19.61
N SER A 232 -9.86 3.28 -19.60
CA SER A 232 -9.75 2.35 -20.73
C SER A 232 -10.98 1.47 -20.93
N GLU A 233 -11.85 1.40 -19.91
CA GLU A 233 -13.13 0.68 -19.92
C GLU A 233 -14.30 1.59 -20.35
N VAL A 234 -14.12 2.91 -20.36
CA VAL A 234 -15.13 3.84 -20.91
C VAL A 234 -15.28 3.59 -22.41
N ALA A 235 -16.52 3.57 -22.90
CA ALA A 235 -16.81 3.35 -24.31
C ALA A 235 -16.09 4.38 -25.19
N ARG A 236 -15.45 3.91 -26.27
CA ARG A 236 -14.61 4.76 -27.14
C ARG A 236 -15.40 5.94 -27.71
N GLU A 237 -16.62 5.69 -28.15
CA GLU A 237 -17.52 6.71 -28.70
C GLU A 237 -17.80 7.84 -27.70
N GLU A 238 -17.98 7.52 -26.41
CA GLU A 238 -18.20 8.54 -25.38
C GLU A 238 -16.99 9.44 -25.20
N LEU A 239 -15.77 8.88 -25.28
CA LEU A 239 -14.53 9.66 -25.19
C LEU A 239 -14.31 10.52 -26.44
N GLU A 240 -14.59 9.99 -27.63
CA GLU A 240 -14.46 10.73 -28.89
C GLU A 240 -15.48 11.86 -29.01
N ASN A 241 -16.68 11.70 -28.46
CA ASN A 241 -17.66 12.78 -28.33
C ASN A 241 -17.25 13.84 -27.31
N LEU A 242 -16.39 13.49 -26.36
CA LEU A 242 -15.95 14.36 -25.28
C LEU A 242 -14.72 15.19 -25.65
N PHE A 243 -13.79 14.62 -26.42
CA PHE A 243 -12.47 15.20 -26.68
C PHE A 243 -12.22 15.40 -28.16
N ASP A 244 -11.52 16.48 -28.51
CA ASP A 244 -11.06 16.68 -29.88
C ASP A 244 -9.95 15.67 -30.26
N PRO A 245 -9.60 15.52 -31.56
CA PRO A 245 -8.58 14.56 -31.99
C PRO A 245 -7.20 14.74 -31.34
N MET A 246 -6.82 15.95 -30.96
CA MET A 246 -5.53 16.23 -30.32
C MET A 246 -5.55 15.81 -28.85
N GLN A 247 -6.63 16.14 -28.14
CA GLN A 247 -6.88 15.69 -26.77
C GLN A 247 -6.96 14.16 -26.71
N MET A 248 -7.67 13.53 -27.66
CA MET A 248 -7.82 12.07 -27.73
C MET A 248 -6.49 11.34 -27.87
N LYS A 249 -5.54 11.86 -28.64
CA LYS A 249 -4.19 11.26 -28.75
C LYS A 249 -3.47 11.20 -27.41
N ALA A 250 -3.69 12.17 -26.53
CA ALA A 250 -3.09 12.19 -25.20
C ALA A 250 -3.87 11.30 -24.21
N VAL A 251 -5.20 11.25 -24.31
CA VAL A 251 -6.05 10.28 -23.58
C VAL A 251 -5.66 8.84 -23.93
N ASP A 252 -5.38 8.55 -25.21
CA ASP A 252 -4.96 7.22 -25.69
C ASP A 252 -3.68 6.71 -25.01
N ARG A 253 -2.74 7.61 -24.69
CA ARG A 253 -1.53 7.23 -23.94
C ARG A 253 -1.88 6.79 -22.53
N SER A 254 -2.78 7.52 -21.85
CA SER A 254 -3.25 7.15 -20.51
C SER A 254 -3.99 5.81 -20.52
N ILE A 255 -4.84 5.58 -21.53
CA ILE A 255 -5.53 4.30 -21.74
C ILE A 255 -4.54 3.14 -21.93
N GLN A 256 -3.52 3.32 -22.78
CA GLN A 256 -2.50 2.32 -23.02
C GLN A 256 -1.69 2.00 -21.75
N GLN A 257 -1.35 3.02 -20.95
CA GLN A 257 -0.69 2.84 -19.65
C GLN A 257 -1.57 2.05 -18.68
N GLY A 258 -2.85 2.39 -18.55
CA GLY A 258 -3.80 1.65 -17.71
C GLY A 258 -3.88 0.17 -18.10
N ARG A 259 -4.03 -0.11 -19.39
CA ARG A 259 -4.09 -1.49 -19.93
C ARG A 259 -2.81 -2.27 -19.68
N ALA A 260 -1.65 -1.64 -19.83
CA ALA A 260 -0.35 -2.28 -19.55
C ALA A 260 -0.19 -2.69 -18.08
N MET A 261 -0.93 -2.05 -17.16
CA MET A 261 -0.84 -2.31 -15.72
C MET A 261 -1.87 -3.31 -15.19
N VAL A 262 -2.79 -3.81 -16.02
CA VAL A 262 -3.90 -4.70 -15.58
C VAL A 262 -3.41 -5.90 -14.79
N ASN A 263 -2.41 -6.64 -15.32
CA ASN A 263 -1.89 -7.83 -14.65
C ASN A 263 -1.29 -7.51 -13.27
N MET A 264 -0.59 -6.37 -13.15
CA MET A 264 -0.04 -5.91 -11.88
C MET A 264 -1.17 -5.55 -10.90
N LEU A 265 -2.19 -4.82 -11.35
CA LEU A 265 -3.32 -4.44 -10.51
C LEU A 265 -4.10 -5.66 -10.00
N LYS A 266 -4.28 -6.69 -10.84
CA LYS A 266 -4.88 -7.98 -10.46
C LYS A 266 -4.03 -8.74 -9.44
N GLN A 267 -2.72 -8.85 -9.66
CA GLN A 267 -1.80 -9.49 -8.71
C GLN A 267 -1.79 -8.80 -7.34
N ARG A 268 -2.08 -7.50 -7.29
CA ARG A 268 -2.22 -6.72 -6.06
C ARG A 268 -3.61 -6.79 -5.43
N GLY A 269 -4.57 -7.48 -6.06
CA GLY A 269 -5.96 -7.58 -5.57
C GLY A 269 -6.75 -6.29 -5.69
N LEU A 270 -6.34 -5.38 -6.57
CA LEU A 270 -6.98 -4.07 -6.75
C LEU A 270 -8.08 -4.12 -7.82
N LEU A 271 -7.93 -5.03 -8.78
CA LEU A 271 -8.97 -5.41 -9.72
C LEU A 271 -9.42 -6.82 -9.34
N ASN A 272 -10.66 -6.93 -8.84
CA ASN A 272 -11.28 -8.22 -8.66
C ASN A 272 -11.89 -8.63 -10.00
N ASP A 273 -11.37 -9.69 -10.61
CA ASP A 273 -11.98 -10.37 -11.76
C ASP A 273 -13.24 -11.16 -11.37
N GLN A 274 -13.94 -10.76 -10.30
CA GLN A 274 -15.14 -11.46 -9.90
C GLN A 274 -16.34 -10.86 -10.65
N PRO A 275 -16.96 -11.62 -11.58
CA PRO A 275 -18.23 -11.25 -12.19
C PRO A 275 -19.33 -11.10 -11.13
#